data_AF-A0A1W9W8M1-F1
#
_entry.id   AF-A0A1W9W8M1-F1
#
_cell.length_a   1.000
_cell.length_b   1.000
_cell.length_c   1.000
_cell.angle_alpha   90.00
_cell.angle_beta   90.00
_cell.angle_gamma   90.00
#
_symmetry.space_group_name_H-M   'P 1'
#
loop_
_entity.id
_entity.type
_entity.pdbx_description
1 polymer ?
#
loop_
_entity_poly.entity_id
_entity_poly.type
_entity_poly.pdbx_seq_one_letter_code
_entity_poly.pdbx_strand_id
1 'polypeptide(L)'
;MIFKKPLAKLLNTFTDKPISDKTLTVIDIAITVVSMLATIVSIFVGLQFCLVSSLIIALVIFGIISVILGLFVLVSKLITRRVLPFNPYTPWTPVTPPQFVGRQRLLKQLANHLDKDESVSLVGDRRIGKTSVLQTWEQMLIAQERPVIYVSGEGADAGDLALFINKITQQQAPNEPEQAANLLSQWANDVKEKSHYPPLVLVDEAEA
;
A
#
# COMPACT_ATOMS: atom_id res chain seq x y z
N MET A 1 -77.75 3.91 -3.70
CA MET A 1 -79.16 3.52 -3.93
C MET A 1 -79.81 4.16 -5.17
N ILE A 2 -79.04 4.80 -6.08
CA ILE A 2 -79.56 5.61 -7.19
C ILE A 2 -79.78 4.80 -8.50
N PHE A 3 -79.23 3.58 -8.62
CA PHE A 3 -79.29 2.77 -9.85
C PHE A 3 -80.38 1.68 -9.91
N LYS A 4 -81.19 1.48 -8.86
CA LYS A 4 -82.13 0.33 -8.78
C LYS A 4 -83.29 0.38 -9.79
N LYS A 5 -83.84 1.57 -10.09
CA LYS A 5 -85.01 1.71 -10.99
C LYS A 5 -84.70 1.54 -12.49
N PRO A 6 -83.59 2.05 -13.06
CA PRO A 6 -83.33 1.90 -14.50
C PRO A 6 -82.92 0.48 -14.91
N LEU A 7 -82.25 -0.29 -14.05
CA LEU A 7 -81.73 -1.62 -14.40
C LEU A 7 -82.84 -2.69 -14.52
N ALA A 8 -83.81 -2.66 -13.60
CA ALA A 8 -84.97 -3.56 -13.64
C ALA A 8 -85.85 -3.33 -14.88
N LYS A 9 -85.94 -2.07 -15.34
CA LYS A 9 -86.70 -1.72 -16.55
C LYS A 9 -86.01 -2.20 -17.83
N LEU A 10 -84.67 -2.23 -17.87
CA LEU A 10 -83.88 -2.73 -19.00
C LEU A 10 -83.91 -4.26 -19.10
N LEU A 11 -83.80 -4.97 -17.98
CA LEU A 11 -83.79 -6.44 -17.94
C LEU A 11 -85.15 -7.07 -18.31
N ASN A 12 -86.26 -6.41 -17.96
CA ASN A 12 -87.61 -6.87 -18.32
C ASN A 12 -87.94 -6.68 -19.81
N THR A 13 -87.19 -5.86 -20.56
CA THR A 13 -87.40 -5.70 -22.02
C THR A 13 -86.84 -6.88 -22.83
N PHE A 14 -85.94 -7.67 -22.24
CA PHE A 14 -85.25 -8.79 -22.89
C PHE A 14 -85.75 -10.16 -22.42
N THR A 15 -86.69 -10.23 -21.48
CA THR A 15 -87.18 -11.49 -20.91
C THR A 15 -88.70 -11.46 -20.68
N ASP A 16 -89.44 -12.37 -21.31
CA ASP A 16 -90.92 -12.48 -21.20
C ASP A 16 -91.41 -12.98 -19.82
N LYS A 17 -90.52 -13.15 -18.84
CA LYS A 17 -90.83 -13.73 -17.53
C LYS A 17 -90.39 -12.79 -16.41
N PRO A 18 -91.30 -12.43 -15.47
CA PRO A 18 -90.95 -11.52 -14.37
C PRO A 18 -89.81 -12.12 -13.53
N ILE A 19 -88.68 -11.43 -13.50
CA ILE A 19 -87.50 -11.81 -12.75
C ILE A 19 -87.85 -11.77 -11.25
N SER A 20 -87.62 -12.88 -10.54
CA SER A 20 -87.89 -13.00 -9.11
C SER A 20 -86.98 -12.06 -8.31
N ASP A 21 -87.49 -11.52 -7.20
CA ASP A 21 -86.71 -10.62 -6.32
C ASP A 21 -85.40 -11.27 -5.82
N LYS A 22 -85.39 -12.60 -5.65
CA LYS A 22 -84.18 -13.38 -5.31
C LYS A 22 -83.11 -13.37 -6.40
N THR A 23 -83.49 -13.32 -7.66
CA THR A 23 -82.52 -13.23 -8.77
C THR A 23 -81.91 -11.82 -8.86
N LEU A 24 -82.65 -10.78 -8.46
CA LEU A 24 -82.14 -9.41 -8.42
C LEU A 24 -81.08 -9.23 -7.32
N THR A 25 -81.29 -9.83 -6.14
CA THR A 25 -80.32 -9.77 -5.04
C THR A 25 -79.01 -10.51 -5.37
N VAL A 26 -79.07 -11.63 -6.08
CA VAL A 26 -77.88 -12.37 -6.55
C VAL A 26 -77.07 -11.52 -7.54
N ILE A 27 -77.74 -10.82 -8.46
CA ILE A 27 -77.09 -9.92 -9.43
C ILE A 27 -76.41 -8.74 -8.71
N ASP A 28 -77.08 -8.11 -7.74
CA ASP A 28 -76.50 -7.01 -6.94
C ASP A 28 -75.24 -7.47 -6.16
N ILE A 29 -75.27 -8.67 -5.58
CA ILE A 29 -74.11 -9.27 -4.90
C ILE A 29 -72.97 -9.52 -5.90
N ALA A 30 -73.27 -10.11 -7.07
CA ALA A 30 -72.27 -10.39 -8.09
C ALA A 30 -71.59 -9.11 -8.59
N ILE A 31 -72.35 -8.04 -8.86
CA ILE A 31 -71.81 -6.74 -9.28
C ILE A 31 -70.93 -6.15 -8.17
N THR A 32 -71.36 -6.24 -6.91
CA THR A 32 -70.58 -5.74 -5.77
C THR A 32 -69.25 -6.48 -5.63
N VAL A 33 -69.27 -7.81 -5.75
CA VAL A 33 -68.06 -8.64 -5.70
C VAL A 33 -67.11 -8.33 -6.87
N VAL A 34 -67.63 -8.20 -8.09
CA VAL A 34 -66.82 -7.82 -9.27
C VAL A 34 -66.20 -6.44 -9.09
N SER A 35 -66.97 -5.46 -8.59
CA SER A 35 -66.46 -4.12 -8.30
C SER A 35 -65.36 -4.14 -7.23
N MET A 36 -65.54 -4.95 -6.16
CA MET A 36 -64.52 -5.12 -5.13
C MET A 36 -63.25 -5.75 -5.69
N LEU A 37 -63.37 -6.80 -6.49
CA LEU A 37 -62.22 -7.45 -7.14
C LEU A 37 -61.48 -6.48 -8.07
N ALA A 38 -62.19 -5.67 -8.86
CA ALA A 38 -61.57 -4.67 -9.73
C ALA A 38 -60.77 -3.62 -8.93
N THR A 39 -61.28 -3.19 -7.77
CA THR A 39 -60.53 -2.28 -6.88
C THR A 39 -59.29 -2.92 -6.28
N ILE A 40 -59.38 -4.19 -5.84
CA ILE A 40 -58.23 -4.93 -5.30
C ILE A 40 -57.14 -5.10 -6.37
N VAL A 41 -57.53 -5.47 -7.60
CA VAL A 41 -56.59 -5.60 -8.73
C VAL A 41 -55.92 -4.25 -9.03
N SER A 42 -56.68 -3.15 -9.04
CA SER A 42 -56.12 -1.81 -9.29
C SER A 42 -55.12 -1.39 -8.21
N ILE A 43 -55.43 -1.67 -6.93
CA ILE A 43 -54.51 -1.41 -5.81
C ILE A 43 -53.26 -2.29 -5.93
N PHE A 44 -53.41 -3.57 -6.26
CA PHE A 44 -52.28 -4.49 -6.40
C PHE A 44 -51.35 -4.06 -7.55
N VAL A 45 -51.88 -3.69 -8.71
CA VAL A 45 -51.09 -3.19 -9.85
C VAL A 45 -50.39 -1.88 -9.49
N GLY A 46 -51.07 -0.96 -8.81
CA GLY A 46 -50.47 0.28 -8.33
C GLY A 46 -49.31 0.05 -7.35
N LEU A 47 -49.48 -0.91 -6.43
CA LEU A 47 -48.44 -1.29 -5.47
C LEU A 47 -47.23 -1.92 -6.17
N GLN A 48 -47.45 -2.84 -7.11
CA GLN A 48 -46.37 -3.46 -7.90
C GLN A 48 -45.57 -2.40 -8.68
N PHE A 49 -46.25 -1.44 -9.31
CA PHE A 49 -45.59 -0.36 -10.04
C PHE A 49 -44.75 0.55 -9.13
N CYS A 50 -45.27 0.86 -7.93
CA CYS A 50 -44.56 1.64 -6.92
C CYS A 50 -43.28 0.92 -6.43
N LEU A 51 -43.35 -0.39 -6.19
CA LEU A 51 -42.21 -1.19 -5.76
C LEU A 51 -41.15 -1.32 -6.86
N VAL A 52 -41.55 -1.58 -8.10
CA VAL A 52 -40.64 -1.71 -9.24
C VAL A 52 -39.93 -0.39 -9.54
N SER A 53 -40.66 0.73 -9.56
CA SER A 53 -40.05 2.05 -9.80
C SER A 53 -39.04 2.42 -8.72
N SER A 54 -39.34 2.17 -7.45
CA SER A 54 -38.44 2.42 -6.32
C SER A 54 -37.17 1.56 -6.39
N LEU A 55 -37.28 0.29 -6.80
CA LEU A 55 -36.14 -0.60 -7.00
C LEU A 55 -35.22 -0.12 -8.14
N ILE A 56 -35.78 0.33 -9.26
CA ILE A 56 -35.00 0.86 -10.39
C ILE A 56 -34.22 2.11 -9.96
N ILE A 57 -34.87 3.03 -9.24
CA ILE A 57 -34.21 4.24 -8.74
C ILE A 57 -33.05 3.87 -7.81
N ALA A 58 -33.25 2.92 -6.90
CA ALA A 58 -32.19 2.45 -5.99
C ALA A 58 -30.98 1.86 -6.74
N LEU A 59 -31.22 1.06 -7.79
CA LEU A 59 -30.14 0.49 -8.61
C LEU A 59 -29.36 1.55 -9.39
N VAL A 60 -30.04 2.57 -9.93
CA VAL A 60 -29.38 3.69 -10.62
C VAL A 60 -28.52 4.50 -9.66
N ILE A 61 -29.04 4.83 -8.47
CA ILE A 61 -28.28 5.55 -7.44
C ILE A 61 -27.05 4.74 -7.03
N PHE A 62 -27.20 3.44 -6.81
CA PHE A 62 -26.08 2.56 -6.44
C PHE A 62 -24.99 2.52 -7.53
N GLY A 63 -25.38 2.43 -8.80
CA GLY A 63 -24.45 2.48 -9.93
C GLY A 63 -23.66 3.79 -10.00
N ILE A 64 -24.34 4.93 -9.81
CA ILE A 64 -23.70 6.25 -9.80
C ILE A 64 -22.69 6.36 -8.66
N ILE A 65 -23.05 5.94 -7.44
CA ILE A 65 -22.16 5.95 -6.27
C ILE A 65 -20.91 5.10 -6.52
N SER A 66 -21.08 3.90 -7.11
CA SER A 66 -19.95 3.01 -7.43
C SER A 66 -18.95 3.65 -8.40
N VAL A 67 -19.44 4.33 -9.44
CA VAL A 67 -18.59 5.04 -10.41
C VAL A 67 -17.86 6.20 -9.76
N ILE A 68 -18.54 7.01 -8.95
CA ILE A 68 -17.93 8.15 -8.23
C ILE A 68 -16.82 7.66 -7.30
N LEU A 69 -17.07 6.58 -6.56
CA LEU A 69 -16.09 6.00 -5.64
C LEU A 69 -14.86 5.46 -6.40
N GLY A 70 -15.09 4.76 -7.51
CA GLY A 70 -14.00 4.28 -8.38
C GLY A 70 -13.16 5.42 -8.94
N LEU A 71 -13.79 6.51 -9.40
CA LEU A 71 -13.10 7.71 -9.87
C LEU A 71 -12.31 8.38 -8.75
N PHE A 72 -12.88 8.49 -7.55
CA PHE A 72 -12.20 9.06 -6.39
C PHE A 72 -10.93 8.28 -6.03
N VAL A 73 -11.00 6.95 -5.99
CA VAL A 73 -9.84 6.08 -5.74
C VAL A 73 -8.78 6.24 -6.83
N LEU A 74 -9.19 6.31 -8.10
CA LEU A 74 -8.27 6.53 -9.22
C LEU A 74 -7.57 7.88 -9.10
N VAL A 75 -8.32 8.97 -8.86
CA VAL A 75 -7.78 10.33 -8.72
C VAL A 75 -6.85 10.42 -7.52
N SER A 76 -7.23 9.85 -6.37
CA SER A 76 -6.37 9.79 -5.19
C SER A 76 -5.03 9.12 -5.50
N LYS A 77 -5.07 7.94 -6.16
CA LYS A 77 -3.86 7.20 -6.55
C LYS A 77 -2.99 7.96 -7.56
N LEU A 78 -3.59 8.79 -8.43
CA LEU A 78 -2.87 9.63 -9.38
C LEU A 78 -2.26 10.87 -8.72
N ILE A 79 -2.94 11.49 -7.74
CA ILE A 79 -2.43 12.64 -7.00
C ILE A 79 -1.23 12.24 -6.14
N THR A 80 -1.28 11.09 -5.44
CA THR A 80 -0.15 10.61 -4.63
C THR A 80 1.13 10.41 -5.47
N ARG A 81 1.01 10.16 -6.78
CA ARG A 81 2.16 10.01 -7.69
C ARG A 81 2.77 11.33 -8.15
N ARG A 82 2.12 12.49 -7.95
CA ARG A 82 2.61 13.80 -8.44
C ARG A 82 3.24 14.68 -7.38
N VAL A 83 3.24 14.29 -6.12
CA VAL A 83 4.04 14.99 -5.11
C VAL A 83 5.49 14.60 -5.35
N LEU A 84 6.22 15.45 -6.08
CA LEU A 84 7.67 15.35 -6.15
C LEU A 84 8.18 15.38 -4.71
N PRO A 85 8.98 14.39 -4.28
CA PRO A 85 9.54 14.40 -2.94
C PRO A 85 10.29 15.71 -2.76
N PHE A 86 9.95 16.45 -1.70
CA PHE A 86 10.69 17.62 -1.28
C PHE A 86 12.16 17.21 -1.17
N ASN A 87 13.05 17.84 -1.95
CA ASN A 87 14.47 17.51 -1.92
C ASN A 87 15.04 18.00 -0.57
N PRO A 88 15.39 17.09 0.36
CA PRO A 88 15.89 17.50 1.68
C PRO A 88 17.34 18.00 1.60
N TYR A 89 17.99 17.92 0.42
CA TYR A 89 19.39 18.24 0.24
C TYR A 89 19.59 19.72 -0.05
N THR A 90 20.25 20.41 0.88
CA THR A 90 20.83 21.72 0.61
C THR A 90 22.18 21.51 -0.11
N PRO A 91 22.46 22.28 -1.18
CA PRO A 91 23.79 22.30 -1.75
C PRO A 91 24.82 22.60 -0.65
N TRP A 92 25.96 21.91 -0.68
CA TRP A 92 27.13 22.14 0.19
C TRP A 92 27.09 21.58 1.61
N THR A 93 26.02 20.91 2.04
CA THR A 93 26.05 20.15 3.30
C THR A 93 26.10 18.65 3.01
N PRO A 94 27.09 17.91 3.54
CA PRO A 94 27.06 16.46 3.43
C PRO A 94 25.86 15.93 4.21
N VAL A 95 25.12 15.02 3.58
CA VAL A 95 23.97 14.36 4.17
C VAL A 95 24.49 13.43 5.26
N THR A 96 24.30 13.83 6.51
CA THR A 96 24.51 12.95 7.64
C THR A 96 23.33 11.97 7.76
N PRO A 97 23.58 10.70 8.13
CA PRO A 97 22.51 9.75 8.45
C PRO A 97 21.50 10.38 9.44
N PRO A 98 20.18 10.10 9.34
CA PRO A 98 19.58 8.87 8.81
C PRO A 98 18.92 8.96 7.42
N GLN A 99 18.90 10.11 6.75
CA GLN A 99 18.14 10.28 5.48
C GLN A 99 19.01 10.13 4.22
N PHE A 100 19.55 8.93 4.01
CA PHE A 100 20.23 8.57 2.76
C PHE A 100 19.22 8.01 1.76
N VAL A 101 18.53 8.88 1.00
CA VAL A 101 17.48 8.46 0.05
C VAL A 101 18.03 8.04 -1.32
N GLY A 102 19.31 8.30 -1.60
CA GLY A 102 19.98 7.94 -2.85
C GLY A 102 20.70 6.58 -2.82
N ARG A 103 21.13 6.10 -4.01
CA ARG A 103 22.05 4.96 -4.18
C ARG A 103 21.65 3.64 -3.49
N GLN A 104 20.35 3.43 -3.27
CA GLN A 104 19.82 2.18 -2.69
C GLN A 104 20.27 0.93 -3.45
N ARG A 105 20.39 1.02 -4.78
CA ARG A 105 20.92 -0.07 -5.62
C ARG A 105 22.36 -0.44 -5.26
N LEU A 106 23.21 0.56 -4.98
CA LEU A 106 24.59 0.34 -4.57
C LEU A 106 24.67 -0.29 -3.18
N LEU A 107 23.88 0.18 -2.22
CA LEU A 107 23.79 -0.44 -0.89
C LEU A 107 23.35 -1.92 -0.98
N LYS A 108 22.39 -2.22 -1.86
CA LYS A 108 21.97 -3.60 -2.12
C LYS A 108 23.10 -4.44 -2.76
N GLN A 109 23.89 -3.85 -3.65
CA GLN A 109 25.06 -4.52 -4.22
C GLN A 109 26.11 -4.79 -3.14
N LEU A 110 26.40 -3.82 -2.26
CA LEU A 110 27.31 -4.01 -1.13
C LEU A 110 26.86 -5.15 -0.21
N ALA A 111 25.55 -5.22 0.10
CA ALA A 111 24.99 -6.34 0.86
C ALA A 111 25.24 -7.69 0.16
N ASN A 112 24.95 -7.77 -1.15
CA ASN A 112 25.17 -8.99 -1.92
C ASN A 112 26.64 -9.42 -1.99
N HIS A 113 27.58 -8.46 -2.01
CA HIS A 113 29.02 -8.76 -1.98
C HIS A 113 29.48 -9.20 -0.59
N LEU A 114 28.93 -8.57 0.46
CA LEU A 114 29.18 -8.98 1.84
C LEU A 114 28.72 -10.41 2.11
N ASP A 115 27.55 -10.81 1.59
CA ASP A 115 27.04 -12.19 1.72
C ASP A 115 27.90 -13.24 1.00
N LYS A 116 28.81 -12.81 0.13
CA LYS A 116 29.76 -13.66 -0.59
C LYS A 116 31.18 -13.60 -0.03
N ASP A 117 31.39 -12.88 1.07
CA ASP A 117 32.72 -12.60 1.63
C ASP A 117 33.68 -11.93 0.62
N GLU A 118 33.15 -11.10 -0.29
CA GLU A 118 33.94 -10.40 -1.32
C GLU A 118 34.39 -9.01 -0.84
N SER A 119 35.62 -8.62 -1.17
CA SER A 119 36.12 -7.26 -0.98
C SER A 119 35.62 -6.33 -2.09
N VAL A 120 35.19 -5.12 -1.74
CA VAL A 120 34.66 -4.13 -2.70
C VAL A 120 35.43 -2.83 -2.61
N SER A 121 35.89 -2.31 -3.75
CA SER A 121 36.46 -0.96 -3.87
C SER A 121 35.46 -0.01 -4.52
N LEU A 122 35.18 1.11 -3.84
CA LEU A 122 34.29 2.16 -4.34
C LEU A 122 35.12 3.29 -4.96
N VAL A 123 35.26 3.27 -6.28
CA VAL A 123 36.01 4.29 -7.04
C VAL A 123 35.05 5.28 -7.73
N GLY A 124 35.46 6.54 -7.82
CA GLY A 124 34.70 7.58 -8.52
C GLY A 124 35.14 8.99 -8.13
N ASP A 125 34.60 9.99 -8.83
CA ASP A 125 34.98 11.40 -8.65
C ASP A 125 34.81 11.91 -7.22
N ARG A 126 35.61 12.92 -6.87
CA ARG A 126 35.51 13.59 -5.58
C ARG A 126 34.12 14.22 -5.41
N ARG A 127 33.60 14.21 -4.18
CA ARG A 127 32.29 14.78 -3.80
C ARG A 127 31.07 14.12 -4.43
N ILE A 128 31.21 12.90 -4.97
CA ILE A 128 30.07 12.13 -5.49
C ILE A 128 29.27 11.42 -4.38
N GLY A 129 29.74 11.50 -3.12
CA GLY A 129 29.06 10.95 -1.94
C GLY A 129 29.49 9.54 -1.53
N LYS A 130 30.75 9.13 -1.80
CA LYS A 130 31.30 7.82 -1.40
C LYS A 130 31.39 7.68 0.13
N THR A 131 31.95 8.68 0.81
CA THR A 131 31.99 8.75 2.28
C THR A 131 30.59 8.62 2.89
N SER A 132 29.59 9.33 2.35
CA SER A 132 28.20 9.21 2.83
C SER A 132 27.60 7.81 2.62
N VAL A 133 27.96 7.11 1.52
CA VAL A 133 27.58 5.70 1.32
C VAL A 133 28.22 4.82 2.38
N LEU A 134 29.54 4.96 2.62
CA LEU A 134 30.27 4.17 3.61
C LEU A 134 29.73 4.37 5.03
N GLN A 135 29.52 5.63 5.45
CA GLN A 135 28.94 5.95 6.76
C GLN A 135 27.51 5.43 6.90
N THR A 136 26.69 5.53 5.85
CA THR A 136 25.34 4.94 5.88
C THR A 136 25.40 3.42 6.02
N TRP A 137 26.31 2.78 5.29
CA TRP A 137 26.49 1.33 5.35
C TRP A 137 26.98 0.86 6.71
N GLU A 138 27.92 1.57 7.32
CA GLU A 138 28.37 1.35 8.69
C GLU A 138 27.18 1.35 9.66
N GLN A 139 26.35 2.40 9.65
CA GLN A 139 25.18 2.51 10.52
C GLN A 139 24.19 1.36 10.31
N MET A 140 23.99 0.92 9.06
CA MET A 140 23.14 -0.24 8.75
C MET A 140 23.69 -1.54 9.34
N LEU A 141 25.01 -1.74 9.32
CA LEU A 141 25.65 -2.93 9.87
C LEU A 141 25.66 -2.93 11.41
N ILE A 142 25.89 -1.77 12.03
CA ILE A 142 25.75 -1.59 13.48
C ILE A 142 24.33 -1.94 13.92
N ALA A 143 23.31 -1.48 13.19
CA ALA A 143 21.91 -1.81 13.47
C ALA A 143 21.58 -3.30 13.27
N GLN A 144 22.41 -4.04 12.54
CA GLN A 144 22.31 -5.49 12.37
C GLN A 144 23.21 -6.26 13.34
N GLU A 145 23.82 -5.58 14.32
CA GLU A 145 24.76 -6.15 15.29
C GLU A 145 25.97 -6.83 14.63
N ARG A 146 26.33 -6.41 13.40
CA ARG A 146 27.52 -6.91 12.71
C ARG A 146 28.77 -6.11 13.13
N PRO A 147 29.90 -6.77 13.41
CA PRO A 147 31.15 -6.09 13.72
C PRO A 147 31.65 -5.32 12.49
N VAL A 148 31.67 -3.99 12.60
CA VAL A 148 32.16 -3.09 11.57
C VAL A 148 33.13 -2.08 12.16
N ILE A 149 34.20 -1.78 11.42
CA ILE A 149 35.21 -0.80 11.80
C ILE A 149 35.39 0.17 10.66
N TYR A 150 35.22 1.45 10.97
CA TYR A 150 35.48 2.54 10.03
C TYR A 150 36.88 3.13 10.25
N VAL A 151 37.65 3.20 9.17
CA VAL A 151 38.99 3.78 9.14
C VAL A 151 39.07 4.80 8.01
N SER A 152 39.66 5.97 8.31
CA SER A 152 39.93 7.01 7.31
C SER A 152 41.43 7.11 7.05
N GLY A 153 41.81 7.15 5.78
CA GLY A 153 43.17 7.32 5.28
C GLY A 153 43.70 8.76 5.26
N GLU A 154 42.93 9.76 5.69
CA GLU A 154 43.42 11.17 5.74
C GLU A 154 44.02 11.56 7.11
N GLY A 155 44.08 10.65 8.08
CA GLY A 155 44.57 10.91 9.45
C GLY A 155 46.07 10.66 9.64
N ALA A 156 46.61 11.08 10.80
CA ALA A 156 48.00 10.76 11.21
C ALA A 156 48.29 9.24 11.21
N ASP A 157 47.24 8.44 11.35
CA ASP A 157 47.29 6.98 11.39
C ASP A 157 47.47 6.33 10.00
N ALA A 158 47.29 7.09 8.91
CA ALA A 158 47.32 6.56 7.55
C ALA A 158 48.73 6.34 6.99
N GLY A 159 49.71 7.08 7.53
CA GLY A 159 51.10 7.01 7.09
C GLY A 159 51.93 5.92 7.77
N ASP A 160 51.39 5.23 8.79
CA ASP A 160 52.10 4.21 9.57
C ASP A 160 51.27 2.93 9.64
N LEU A 161 51.85 1.83 9.15
CA LEU A 161 51.23 0.51 9.14
C LEU A 161 50.81 0.07 10.55
N ALA A 162 51.64 0.30 11.56
CA ALA A 162 51.27 -0.11 12.92
C ALA A 162 50.10 0.72 13.44
N LEU A 163 50.05 2.03 13.18
CA LEU A 163 48.92 2.86 13.60
C LEU A 163 47.62 2.45 12.92
N PHE A 164 47.67 2.11 11.62
CA PHE A 164 46.52 1.59 10.89
C PHE A 164 45.99 0.29 11.51
N ILE A 165 46.88 -0.67 11.78
CA ILE A 165 46.51 -1.96 12.37
C ILE A 165 46.05 -1.79 13.83
N ASN A 166 46.67 -0.89 14.60
CA ASN A 166 46.24 -0.54 15.96
C ASN A 166 44.81 -0.01 15.95
N LYS A 167 44.45 0.82 14.97
CA LYS A 167 43.12 1.40 14.87
C LYS A 167 42.05 0.36 14.59
N ILE A 168 42.37 -0.64 13.76
CA ILE A 168 41.49 -1.77 13.46
C ILE A 168 41.37 -2.72 14.66
N THR A 169 42.50 -3.13 15.22
CA THR A 169 42.54 -4.24 16.17
C THR A 169 42.44 -3.79 17.64
N GLN A 170 42.68 -2.50 17.91
CA GLN A 170 42.85 -1.92 19.25
C GLN A 170 43.97 -2.60 20.06
N GLN A 171 44.91 -3.24 19.37
CA GLN A 171 46.09 -3.90 19.93
C GLN A 171 47.34 -3.19 19.45
N GLN A 172 48.46 -3.34 20.16
CA GLN A 172 49.74 -2.81 19.71
C GLN A 172 50.29 -3.71 18.59
N ALA A 173 50.45 -3.12 17.41
CA ALA A 173 50.88 -3.77 16.20
C ALA A 173 52.37 -3.52 15.93
N PRO A 174 53.07 -4.50 15.38
CA PRO A 174 54.44 -4.33 14.92
C PRO A 174 54.48 -3.54 13.60
N ASN A 175 55.59 -2.82 13.36
CA ASN A 175 55.85 -2.14 12.08
C ASN A 175 56.24 -3.12 10.95
N GLU A 176 56.44 -4.40 11.26
CA GLU A 176 56.79 -5.42 10.27
C GLU A 176 55.52 -5.95 9.56
N PRO A 177 55.44 -5.88 8.22
CA PRO A 177 54.21 -6.21 7.49
C PRO A 177 53.68 -7.62 7.69
N GLU A 178 54.56 -8.62 7.75
CA GLU A 178 54.15 -10.01 7.93
C GLU A 178 53.57 -10.26 9.32
N GLN A 179 54.20 -9.71 10.36
CA GLN A 179 53.69 -9.81 11.72
C GLN A 179 52.37 -9.06 11.89
N ALA A 180 52.24 -7.89 11.26
CA ALA A 180 51.00 -7.11 11.24
C ALA A 180 49.85 -7.87 10.54
N ALA A 181 50.12 -8.53 9.41
CA ALA A 181 49.15 -9.36 8.71
C ALA A 181 48.71 -10.58 9.53
N ASN A 182 49.65 -11.22 10.24
CA ASN A 182 49.36 -12.33 11.14
C ASN A 182 48.46 -11.88 12.31
N LEU A 183 48.76 -10.73 12.92
CA LEU A 183 47.96 -10.14 13.99
C LEU A 183 46.53 -9.83 13.49
N LEU A 184 46.40 -9.20 12.31
CA LEU A 184 45.09 -8.90 11.72
C LEU A 184 44.28 -10.17 11.44
N SER A 185 44.94 -11.23 10.94
CA SER A 185 44.31 -12.52 10.66
C SER A 185 43.81 -13.20 11.94
N GLN A 186 44.63 -13.18 13.01
CA GLN A 186 44.25 -13.72 14.32
C GLN A 186 43.06 -12.94 14.90
N TRP A 187 43.15 -11.61 14.92
CA TRP A 187 42.07 -10.74 15.38
C TRP A 187 40.76 -11.00 14.62
N ALA A 188 40.82 -11.15 13.29
CA ALA A 188 39.63 -11.40 12.48
C ALA A 188 38.95 -12.73 12.82
N ASN A 189 39.74 -13.78 13.10
CA ASN A 189 39.22 -15.06 13.54
C ASN A 189 38.58 -14.96 14.93
N ASP A 190 39.21 -14.27 15.88
CA ASP A 190 38.67 -14.07 17.24
C ASP A 190 37.33 -13.34 17.23
N VAL A 191 37.20 -12.30 16.38
CA VAL A 191 35.93 -11.56 16.23
C VAL A 191 34.86 -12.43 15.58
N LYS A 192 35.24 -13.25 14.59
CA LYS A 192 34.32 -14.19 13.94
C LYS A 192 33.80 -15.24 14.89
N GLU A 193 34.65 -15.79 15.76
CA GLU A 193 34.23 -16.75 16.79
C GLU A 193 33.25 -16.14 17.79
N LYS A 194 33.45 -14.87 18.18
CA LYS A 194 32.57 -14.19 19.15
C LYS A 194 31.24 -13.74 18.55
N SER A 195 31.28 -13.14 17.37
CA SER A 195 30.11 -12.49 16.73
C SER A 195 29.39 -13.37 15.71
N HIS A 196 29.94 -14.55 15.39
CA HIS A 196 29.51 -15.44 14.30
C HIS A 196 29.64 -14.84 12.89
N TYR A 197 30.14 -13.61 12.76
CA TYR A 197 30.35 -12.92 11.49
C TYR A 197 31.82 -12.49 11.36
N PRO A 198 32.42 -12.58 10.16
CA PRO A 198 33.72 -11.96 9.93
C PRO A 198 33.62 -10.43 10.14
N PRO A 199 34.62 -9.79 10.76
CA PRO A 199 34.63 -8.34 10.88
C PRO A 199 34.72 -7.67 9.51
N LEU A 200 33.97 -6.59 9.33
CA LEU A 200 34.07 -5.75 8.14
C LEU A 200 34.90 -4.50 8.45
N VAL A 201 35.92 -4.25 7.63
CA VAL A 201 36.70 -3.01 7.70
C VAL A 201 36.29 -2.11 6.54
N LEU A 202 35.81 -0.91 6.84
CA LEU A 202 35.48 0.13 5.88
C LEU A 202 36.63 1.13 5.85
N VAL A 203 37.33 1.20 4.72
CA VAL A 203 38.45 2.13 4.53
C VAL A 203 37.99 3.26 3.61
N ASP A 204 37.95 4.47 4.14
CA ASP A 204 37.72 5.69 3.35
C ASP A 204 39.07 6.33 2.98
N GLU A 205 39.14 6.92 1.79
CA GLU A 205 40.35 7.56 1.25
C GLU A 205 41.61 6.66 1.27
N ALA A 206 41.50 5.43 0.76
CA ALA A 206 42.60 4.43 0.76
C ALA A 206 43.81 4.78 -0.14
N GLU A 207 43.69 5.80 -1.00
CA GLU A 207 44.76 6.25 -1.90
C GLU A 207 45.53 7.48 -1.36
N ALA A 208 45.12 8.01 -0.20
CA ALA A 208 45.66 9.25 0.36
C ALA A 208 47.10 9.12 0.87
#